data_AF-A0A949XHN8-F1
#
_entry.id   AF-A0A949XHN8-F1
#
_cell.length_a   1.000
_cell.length_b   1.000
_cell.length_c   1.000
_cell.angle_alpha   90.00
_cell.angle_beta   90.00
_cell.angle_gamma   90.00
#
_symmetry.space_group_name_H-M   'P 1'
#
loop_
_entity.id
_entity.type
_entity.pdbx_description
1 polymer ?
#
loop_
_entity_poly.entity_id
_entity_poly.type
_entity_poly.pdbx_seq_one_letter_code
_entity_poly.pdbx_strand_id
1 'polypeptide(L)' 'MTLLTVNSLSVSFGRGITRQDAVHDVSFSIERGETLALVG' A
#
# COMPACT_ATOMS: atom_id res chain seq x y z
N MET A 1 -5.12 -15.88 -10.90
CA MET A 1 -3.66 -15.97 -10.66
C MET A 1 -3.21 -14.54 -10.41
N THR A 2 -2.82 -14.25 -9.18
CA THR A 2 -2.51 -12.90 -8.75
C THR A 2 -1.33 -12.34 -9.54
N LEU A 3 -1.49 -11.11 -10.04
CA LEU A 3 -0.44 -10.40 -10.77
C LEU A 3 0.43 -9.57 -9.81
N LEU A 4 -0.21 -8.94 -8.82
CA LEU A 4 0.45 -8.14 -7.79
C LEU A 4 -0.10 -8.51 -6.41
N THR A 5 0.79 -8.72 -5.45
CA THR A 5 0.43 -8.87 -4.04
C THR A 5 1.20 -7.85 -3.24
N VAL A 6 0.48 -7.07 -2.43
CA VAL A 6 1.03 -6.17 -1.42
C VAL A 6 0.64 -6.73 -0.06
N ASN A 7 1.63 -6.95 0.80
CA ASN A 7 1.42 -7.49 2.14
C ASN A 7 2.01 -6.53 3.18
N SER A 8 1.19 -6.13 4.14
CA SER A 8 1.56 -5.31 5.30
C SER A 8 2.41 -4.08 4.95
N LEU A 9 2.05 -3.38 3.87
CA LEU A 9 2.79 -2.20 3.43
C LEU A 9 2.59 -1.06 4.43
N SER A 10 3.71 -0.59 4.98
CA SER A 10 3.78 0.64 5.77
C SER A 10 4.82 1.57 5.16
N VAL A 11 4.44 2.84 4.96
CA VAL A 11 5.30 3.86 4.35
C VAL A 11 5.31 5.08 5.24
N SER A 12 6.49 5.61 5.52
CA SER A 12 6.67 6.79 6.35
C SER A 12 7.64 7.77 5.72
N PHE A 13 7.40 9.06 5.93
CA PHE A 13 8.27 10.14 5.49
C PHE A 13 8.83 10.89 6.71
N GLY A 14 9.99 11.55 6.56
CA GLY A 14 10.65 12.25 7.65
C GLY A 14 11.51 11.35 8.56
N ARG A 15 12.04 11.90 9.65
CA ARG A 15 12.92 11.20 10.61
C ARG A 15 12.68 11.69 12.04
N GLY A 16 12.94 10.83 13.02
CA GLY A 16 12.81 11.18 14.44
C GLY A 16 11.40 11.69 14.77
N ILE A 17 11.33 12.85 15.42
CA ILE A 17 10.06 13.47 15.82
C ILE A 17 9.21 13.95 14.65
N THR A 18 9.79 14.16 13.46
CA THR A 18 9.04 14.58 12.27
C THR A 18 8.64 13.40 11.38
N ARG A 19 8.82 12.15 11.86
CA ARG A 19 8.40 10.96 11.12
C ARG A 19 6.88 10.90 11.09
N GLN A 20 6.31 10.87 9.88
CA GLN A 20 4.89 10.76 9.64
C GLN A 20 4.62 9.49 8.83
N ASP A 21 3.69 8.68 9.30
CA ASP A 21 3.22 7.51 8.57
C ASP A 21 2.18 7.97 7.53
N ALA A 22 2.37 7.53 6.29
CA ALA A 22 1.53 7.85 5.13
C ALA A 22 0.73 6.64 4.65
N VAL A 23 1.24 5.43 4.89
CA VAL A 23 0.52 4.17 4.64
C VAL A 23 0.65 3.32 5.90
N HIS A 24 -0.46 2.79 6.40
CA HIS A 24 -0.53 2.03 7.64
C HIS A 24 -0.99 0.58 7.36
N ASP A 25 -0.05 -0.36 7.38
CA ASP A 25 -0.28 -1.82 7.31
C ASP A 25 -1.31 -2.27 6.24
N VAL A 26 -1.15 -1.78 5.01
CA VAL A 26 -2.09 -2.07 3.92
C VAL A 26 -1.73 -3.37 3.21
N SER A 27 -2.72 -4.25 3.04
CA SER A 27 -2.58 -5.50 2.27
C SER A 27 -3.67 -5.61 1.21
N PHE A 28 -3.28 -5.94 -0.03
CA PHE A 28 -4.21 -6.20 -1.13
C PHE A 28 -3.55 -7.02 -2.25
N SER A 29 -4.37 -7.57 -3.13
CA SER A 29 -3.94 -8.29 -4.33
C SER A 29 -4.66 -7.74 -5.56
N ILE A 30 -3.98 -7.74 -6.71
CA ILE A 30 -4.58 -7.44 -8.01
C ILE A 30 -4.42 -8.67 -8.90
N GLU A 31 -5.53 -9.18 -9.43
CA GLU A 31 -5.55 -10.29 -10.38
C GLU A 31 -5.20 -9.82 -11.79
N ARG A 32 -4.69 -10.73 -12.63
CA ARG A 32 -4.39 -10.41 -14.03
C ARG A 32 -5.67 -10.02 -14.78
N GLY A 33 -5.70 -8.80 -15.32
CA GLY A 33 -6.84 -8.26 -16.08
C GLY A 33 -7.88 -7.54 -15.22
N GLU A 34 -7.69 -7.49 -13.91
CA GLU A 34 -8.52 -6.70 -13.00
C GLU A 34 -8.29 -5.19 -13.21
N THR A 35 -9.37 -4.41 -13.21
CA THR A 35 -9.30 -2.95 -13.15
C THR A 35 -9.60 -2.52 -11.72
N LEU A 36 -8.58 -2.04 -11.01
CA LEU A 36 -8.70 -1.52 -9.66
C LEU A 36 -8.70 0.02 -9.68
N ALA A 37 -9.66 0.63 -8.99
CA ALA A 37 -9.69 2.07 -8.75
C ALA A 37 -9.29 2.38 -7.30
N LEU A 38 -8.35 3.30 -7.12
CA LEU A 38 -8.01 3.87 -5.81
C LEU A 38 -8.73 5.22 -5.70
N VAL A 39 -9.57 5.37 -4.67
CA VAL A 39 -10.39 6.57 -4.45
C VAL A 39 -10.17 7.05 -3.03
N GLY A 40 -9.85 8.33 -2.89
CA GLY A 40 -9.48 8.99 -1.64
C GLY A 40 -8.87 10.35 -1.93
#